data_AF-A0A0G0TYU8-F1
#
_entry.id   AF-A0A0G0TYU8-F1
#
_cell.length_a   1.000
_cell.length_b   1.000
_cell.length_c   1.000
_cell.angle_alpha   90.00
_cell.angle_beta   90.00
_cell.angle_gamma   90.00
#
_symmetry.space_group_name_H-M   'P 1'
#
loop_
_entity.id
_entity.type
_entity.pdbx_description
1 polymer ?
#
loop_
_entity_poly.entity_id
_entity_poly.type
_entity_poly.pdbx_seq_one_letter_code
_entity_poly.pdbx_strand_id
1 'polypeptide(L)'
;MKDEKLKIGIKEIKEIKMTALEKERILKSVIHSPVSYEQPIKSPWTIFSLFSVIHKNRLVYYGFVFSLAVVLGGGAVFASGNSLPGNVFYPLKVSIVEPIHSAFTFSPKKKAQYESNLATKRMIEAETLKSQGKLDKAKEERLSLLLEDHTKAFNKAIEGNDDDDDAITNFQAGLNAHARVLELMNERDDKSEKQEKNNKVSDTARAGADKIKDTLKEREDNNKEKNEDKNEERKKHVREIIDGTVRELDNHTSVDVSPDRQTIIDNTHKTLEEANRYLKEADEEDEKGDAKEAYFRLLDSESSAKEAGIFLKSGLKFKDREKEEEKRNEDQEEKD
;
A
#
# COMPACT_ATOMS: atom_id res chain seq x y z
N MET A 1 -13.51 -10.48 97.00
CA MET A 1 -14.01 -9.14 97.39
C MET A 1 -13.84 -8.04 96.32
N LYS A 2 -13.00 -8.19 95.27
CA LYS A 2 -12.84 -7.15 94.21
C LYS A 2 -13.87 -7.23 93.06
N ASP A 3 -14.40 -8.40 92.72
CA ASP A 3 -15.33 -8.56 91.58
C ASP A 3 -16.77 -8.11 91.84
N GLU A 4 -17.23 -8.14 93.09
CA GLU A 4 -18.62 -7.78 93.41
C GLU A 4 -18.85 -6.27 93.27
N LYS A 5 -17.90 -5.45 93.74
CA LYS A 5 -17.93 -3.98 93.58
C LYS A 5 -17.88 -3.58 92.11
N LEU A 6 -17.14 -4.33 91.29
CA LEU A 6 -17.00 -4.07 89.86
C LEU A 6 -18.29 -4.42 89.10
N LYS A 7 -18.95 -5.53 89.46
CA LYS A 7 -20.27 -5.88 88.91
C LYS A 7 -21.36 -4.88 89.31
N ILE A 8 -21.33 -4.38 90.55
CA ILE A 8 -22.25 -3.33 91.01
C ILE A 8 -22.01 -2.03 90.24
N GLY A 9 -20.75 -1.58 90.12
CA GLY A 9 -20.42 -0.38 89.35
C GLY A 9 -20.79 -0.48 87.86
N ILE A 10 -20.60 -1.63 87.21
CA ILE A 10 -21.04 -1.84 85.83
C ILE A 10 -22.58 -1.78 85.72
N LYS A 11 -23.30 -2.28 86.74
CA LYS A 11 -24.77 -2.24 86.76
C LYS A 11 -25.27 -0.81 86.93
N GLU A 12 -24.67 -0.03 87.82
CA GLU A 12 -24.99 1.39 88.03
C GLU A 12 -24.71 2.22 86.77
N ILE A 13 -23.57 2.03 86.11
CA ILE A 13 -23.25 2.76 84.87
C ILE A 13 -24.23 2.43 83.74
N LYS A 14 -24.73 1.19 83.66
CA LYS A 14 -25.76 0.80 82.68
C LYS A 14 -27.15 1.40 82.98
N GLU A 15 -27.42 1.75 84.23
CA GLU A 15 -28.67 2.41 84.64
C GLU A 15 -28.63 3.94 84.42
N ILE A 16 -27.45 4.53 84.25
CA ILE A 16 -27.29 5.93 83.83
C ILE A 16 -27.75 6.07 82.38
N LYS A 17 -29.02 6.39 82.19
CA LYS A 17 -29.60 6.76 80.90
C LYS A 17 -29.75 8.27 80.87
N MET A 18 -29.29 8.90 79.78
CA MET A 18 -29.59 10.31 79.54
C MET A 18 -31.10 10.53 79.51
N THR A 19 -31.54 11.56 80.23
CA THR A 19 -32.93 12.02 80.18
C THR A 19 -33.25 12.57 78.78
N ALA A 20 -34.53 12.60 78.42
CA ALA A 20 -34.97 13.15 77.14
C ALA A 20 -34.53 14.62 76.97
N LEU A 21 -34.52 15.39 78.06
CA LEU A 21 -34.10 16.79 78.07
C LEU A 21 -32.60 16.96 77.84
N GLU A 22 -31.76 16.09 78.39
CA GLU A 22 -30.31 16.13 78.15
C GLU A 22 -29.99 15.75 76.71
N LYS A 23 -30.69 14.75 76.16
CA LYS A 23 -30.54 14.38 74.74
C LYS A 23 -30.91 15.54 73.82
N GLU A 24 -32.01 16.24 74.09
CA GLU A 24 -32.40 17.42 73.32
C GLU A 24 -31.36 18.53 73.41
N ARG A 25 -30.79 18.76 74.61
CA ARG A 25 -29.77 19.80 74.82
C ARG A 25 -28.48 19.50 74.07
N ILE A 26 -28.00 18.25 74.12
CA ILE A 26 -26.83 17.83 73.34
C ILE A 26 -27.12 17.90 71.84
N LEU A 27 -28.29 17.44 71.40
CA LEU A 27 -28.67 17.51 69.99
C LEU A 27 -28.73 18.96 69.51
N LYS A 28 -29.33 19.88 70.28
CA LYS A 28 -29.32 21.32 69.97
C LYS A 28 -27.91 21.87 69.92
N SER A 29 -27.03 21.48 70.84
CA SER A 29 -25.62 21.89 70.84
C SER A 29 -24.86 21.38 69.62
N VAL A 30 -25.15 20.18 69.13
CA VAL A 30 -24.53 19.62 67.92
C VAL A 30 -25.07 20.29 66.66
N ILE A 31 -26.38 20.52 66.58
CA ILE A 31 -27.04 21.16 65.43
C ILE A 31 -26.64 22.64 65.31
N HIS A 32 -26.53 23.35 66.44
CA HIS A 32 -26.14 24.77 66.47
C HIS A 32 -24.65 24.98 66.66
N SER A 33 -23.85 23.91 66.75
CA SER A 33 -22.41 24.06 66.66
C SER A 33 -22.12 24.56 65.24
N PRO A 34 -21.42 25.71 65.06
CA PRO A 34 -20.89 26.06 63.76
C PRO A 34 -19.85 24.99 63.44
N VAL A 35 -20.25 23.94 62.72
CA VAL A 35 -19.30 23.11 62.00
C VAL A 35 -18.71 24.08 60.99
N SER A 36 -17.54 24.63 61.31
CA SER A 36 -16.74 25.36 60.34
C SER A 36 -16.60 24.42 59.15
N TYR A 37 -17.29 24.73 58.06
CA TYR A 37 -17.08 24.07 56.78
C TYR A 37 -15.66 24.44 56.35
N GLU A 38 -14.67 23.70 56.85
CA GLU A 38 -13.36 23.72 56.23
C GLU A 38 -13.60 23.31 54.77
N GLN A 39 -13.30 24.25 53.88
CA GLN A 39 -13.37 24.05 52.44
C GLN A 39 -12.71 22.70 52.12
N PRO A 40 -13.30 21.85 51.26
CA PRO A 40 -12.74 20.54 50.98
C PRO A 40 -11.27 20.70 50.58
N ILE A 41 -10.38 20.11 51.38
CA ILE A 41 -8.94 20.19 51.19
C ILE A 41 -8.63 19.52 49.85
N LYS A 42 -8.25 20.31 48.85
CA LYS A 42 -7.95 19.79 47.51
C LYS A 42 -6.81 18.78 47.63
N SER A 43 -7.07 17.54 47.22
CA SER A 43 -6.02 16.51 47.31
C SER A 43 -4.80 16.90 46.45
N PRO A 44 -3.57 16.65 46.93
CA PRO A 44 -2.35 16.88 46.15
C PRO A 44 -2.33 16.13 44.81
N TRP A 45 -3.12 15.05 44.71
CA TRP A 45 -3.24 14.19 43.53
C TRP A 45 -4.20 14.71 42.47
N THR A 46 -4.95 15.80 42.70
CA THR A 46 -5.79 16.40 41.64
C THR A 46 -4.98 16.95 40.46
N ILE A 47 -3.68 17.19 40.65
CA ILE A 47 -2.73 17.56 39.60
C ILE A 47 -2.52 16.40 38.60
N PHE A 48 -2.72 15.15 39.03
CA PHE A 48 -2.62 13.96 38.18
C PHE A 48 -3.95 13.57 37.49
N SER A 49 -5.04 14.30 37.73
CA SER A 49 -6.30 14.10 37.00
C SER A 49 -6.21 14.74 35.62
N LEU A 50 -5.61 14.01 34.67
CA LEU A 50 -5.59 14.36 33.25
C LEU A 50 -7.00 14.74 32.74
N PHE A 51 -8.02 14.02 33.21
CA PHE A 51 -9.42 14.25 32.84
C PHE A 51 -9.94 15.66 33.20
N SER A 52 -9.52 16.22 34.35
CA SER A 52 -10.01 17.53 34.79
C SER A 52 -9.34 18.71 34.08
N VAL A 53 -8.11 18.52 33.58
CA VAL A 53 -7.40 19.52 32.75
C VAL A 53 -7.90 19.50 31.31
N ILE A 54 -8.18 18.31 30.77
CA ILE A 54 -8.71 18.12 29.42
C ILE A 54 -10.11 18.76 29.27
N HIS A 55 -10.99 18.65 30.26
CA HIS A 55 -12.36 19.20 30.17
C HIS A 55 -12.45 20.73 30.32
N LYS A 56 -11.50 21.38 31.00
CA LYS A 56 -11.57 22.83 31.25
C LYS A 56 -11.04 23.67 30.08
N ASN A 57 -10.09 23.14 29.31
CA ASN A 57 -9.47 23.86 28.20
C ASN A 57 -9.92 23.26 26.86
N ARG A 58 -10.81 23.96 26.15
CA ARG A 58 -11.34 23.51 24.85
C ARG A 58 -10.24 23.16 23.84
N LEU A 59 -9.11 23.88 23.85
CA LEU A 59 -7.96 23.59 22.99
C LEU A 59 -7.24 22.29 23.35
N VAL A 60 -7.12 21.98 24.65
CA VAL A 60 -6.51 20.72 25.12
C VAL A 60 -7.44 19.55 24.83
N TYR A 61 -8.77 19.74 24.95
CA TYR A 61 -9.76 18.75 24.53
C TYR A 61 -9.65 18.45 23.04
N TYR A 62 -9.65 19.47 22.16
CA TYR A 62 -9.52 19.25 20.72
C TYR A 62 -8.16 18.66 20.35
N GLY A 63 -7.07 19.10 21.00
CA GLY A 63 -5.75 18.51 20.80
C GLY A 63 -5.68 17.03 21.22
N PHE A 64 -6.33 16.67 22.34
CA PHE A 64 -6.42 15.29 22.81
C PHE A 64 -7.29 14.42 21.89
N VAL A 65 -8.47 14.92 21.48
CA VAL A 65 -9.34 14.21 20.52
C VAL A 65 -8.66 14.06 19.17
N PHE A 66 -7.94 15.08 18.69
CA PHE A 66 -7.15 15.00 17.47
C PHE A 66 -6.02 13.99 17.60
N SER A 67 -5.26 14.03 18.70
CA SER A 67 -4.21 13.05 18.97
C SER A 67 -4.76 11.63 19.04
N LEU A 68 -5.89 11.43 19.73
CA LEU A 68 -6.55 10.13 19.81
C LEU A 68 -7.07 9.68 18.44
N ALA A 69 -7.61 10.59 17.62
CA ALA A 69 -8.02 10.31 16.24
C ALA A 69 -6.83 9.97 15.34
N VAL A 70 -5.66 10.59 15.54
CA VAL A 70 -4.42 10.27 14.81
C VAL A 70 -3.82 8.94 15.28
N VAL A 71 -3.87 8.62 16.58
CA VAL A 71 -3.34 7.35 17.10
C VAL A 71 -4.25 6.18 16.72
N LEU A 72 -5.57 6.32 16.88
CA LEU A 72 -6.53 5.30 16.48
C LEU A 72 -6.68 5.22 14.96
N GLY A 73 -6.62 6.36 14.26
CA GLY A 73 -6.69 6.44 12.80
C GLY A 73 -5.39 6.05 12.10
N GLY A 74 -4.23 6.22 12.75
CA GLY A 74 -2.92 5.85 12.20
C GLY A 74 -2.81 4.34 11.95
N GLY A 75 -3.41 3.52 12.83
CA GLY A 75 -3.53 2.08 12.60
C GLY A 75 -4.37 1.75 11.35
N ALA A 76 -5.47 2.48 11.12
CA ALA A 76 -6.31 2.30 9.94
C ALA A 76 -5.60 2.75 8.64
N VAL A 77 -4.84 3.85 8.68
CA VAL A 77 -4.01 4.31 7.56
C VAL A 77 -2.94 3.27 7.22
N PHE A 78 -2.22 2.75 8.23
CA PHE A 78 -1.22 1.71 8.03
C PHE A 78 -1.84 0.42 7.46
N ALA A 79 -2.96 -0.04 8.04
CA ALA A 79 -3.67 -1.22 7.57
C ALA A 79 -4.25 -1.05 6.16
N SER A 80 -4.63 0.18 5.77
CA SER A 80 -5.15 0.47 4.44
C SER A 80 -4.09 0.25 3.34
N GLY A 81 -2.80 0.41 3.65
CA GLY A 81 -1.71 0.27 2.66
C GLY A 81 -1.68 -1.11 1.98
N ASN A 82 -1.93 -2.17 2.75
CA ASN A 82 -1.95 -3.56 2.25
C ASN A 82 -3.37 -4.07 1.94
N SER A 83 -4.38 -3.20 2.02
CA SER A 83 -5.75 -3.61 1.73
C SER A 83 -5.96 -3.83 0.23
N LEU A 84 -6.78 -4.83 -0.11
CA LEU A 84 -7.21 -5.18 -1.46
C LEU A 84 -8.67 -4.71 -1.70
N PRO A 85 -9.11 -4.57 -2.97
CA PRO A 85 -10.52 -4.36 -3.28
C PRO A 85 -11.43 -5.36 -2.56
N GLY A 86 -12.41 -4.84 -1.81
CA GLY A 86 -13.32 -5.61 -0.96
C GLY A 86 -12.95 -5.59 0.53
N ASN A 87 -11.73 -5.20 0.90
CA ASN A 87 -11.36 -5.02 2.31
C ASN A 87 -11.96 -3.72 2.87
N VAL A 88 -12.29 -3.75 4.18
CA VAL A 88 -12.92 -2.61 4.90
C VAL A 88 -12.15 -1.30 4.76
N PHE A 89 -10.80 -1.36 4.75
CA PHE A 89 -9.95 -0.18 4.68
C PHE A 89 -9.51 0.19 3.25
N TYR A 90 -9.96 -0.52 2.22
CA TYR A 90 -9.61 -0.17 0.84
C TYR A 90 -10.15 1.19 0.38
N PRO A 91 -11.40 1.59 0.72
CA PRO A 91 -11.87 2.94 0.43
C PRO A 91 -10.98 4.03 1.07
N LEU A 92 -10.48 3.79 2.29
CA LEU A 92 -9.56 4.71 2.96
C LEU A 92 -8.24 4.84 2.18
N LYS A 93 -7.72 3.73 1.65
CA LYS A 93 -6.50 3.70 0.81
C LYS A 93 -6.64 4.61 -0.41
N VAL A 94 -7.65 4.34 -1.26
CA VAL A 94 -7.78 4.97 -2.57
C VAL A 94 -8.40 6.37 -2.53
N SER A 95 -9.29 6.65 -1.57
CA SER A 95 -10.02 7.93 -1.52
C SER A 95 -9.36 8.99 -0.63
N ILE A 96 -8.46 8.60 0.27
CA ILE A 96 -7.88 9.51 1.25
C ILE A 96 -6.35 9.42 1.25
N VAL A 97 -5.79 8.24 1.53
CA VAL A 97 -4.35 8.10 1.74
C VAL A 97 -3.55 8.41 0.47
N GLU A 98 -3.92 7.79 -0.64
CA GLU A 98 -3.20 7.98 -1.90
C GLU A 98 -3.36 9.37 -2.51
N PRO A 99 -4.56 10.00 -2.53
CA PRO A 99 -4.72 11.38 -2.99
C PRO A 99 -3.97 12.39 -2.13
N ILE A 100 -3.91 12.21 -0.81
CA ILE A 100 -3.09 13.05 0.06
C ILE A 100 -1.63 12.96 -0.36
N HIS A 101 -1.09 11.74 -0.52
CA HIS A 101 0.30 11.59 -0.94
C HIS A 101 0.57 12.18 -2.34
N SER A 102 -0.36 12.02 -3.29
CA SER A 102 -0.27 12.67 -4.62
C SER A 102 -0.25 14.21 -4.50
N ALA A 103 -1.08 14.79 -3.60
CA ALA A 103 -1.15 16.22 -3.38
C ALA A 103 0.14 16.81 -2.77
N PHE A 104 0.85 16.03 -1.95
CA PHE A 104 2.16 16.41 -1.40
C PHE A 104 3.34 16.07 -2.33
N THR A 105 3.07 15.52 -3.52
CA THR A 105 4.09 15.23 -4.55
C THR A 105 4.15 16.35 -5.58
N PHE A 106 5.05 17.32 -5.35
CA PHE A 106 5.06 18.59 -6.10
C PHE A 106 5.83 18.57 -7.43
N SER A 107 6.82 17.69 -7.58
CA SER A 107 7.64 17.64 -8.80
C SER A 107 6.93 16.81 -9.89
N PRO A 108 6.86 17.28 -11.16
CA PRO A 108 6.27 16.54 -12.27
C PRO A 108 6.83 15.12 -12.40
N LYS A 109 8.16 14.99 -12.46
CA LYS A 109 8.87 13.69 -12.47
C LYS A 109 8.47 12.79 -11.29
N LYS A 110 8.47 13.33 -10.06
CA LYS A 110 8.05 12.54 -8.88
C LYS A 110 6.58 12.15 -8.93
N LYS A 111 5.73 13.00 -9.52
CA LYS A 111 4.31 12.72 -9.68
C LYS A 111 4.06 11.64 -10.71
N ALA A 112 4.75 11.68 -11.86
CA ALA A 112 4.74 10.61 -12.84
C ALA A 112 5.21 9.28 -12.21
N GLN A 113 6.33 9.29 -11.47
CA GLN A 113 6.79 8.10 -10.74
C GLN A 113 5.75 7.60 -9.73
N TYR A 114 5.09 8.50 -9.00
CA TYR A 114 4.08 8.13 -8.02
C TYR A 114 2.84 7.49 -8.67
N GLU A 115 2.32 8.09 -9.73
CA GLU A 115 1.17 7.52 -10.47
C GLU A 115 1.54 6.19 -11.15
N SER A 116 2.77 6.05 -11.66
CA SER A 116 3.30 4.77 -12.17
C SER A 116 3.34 3.69 -11.10
N ASN A 117 3.78 4.04 -9.89
CA ASN A 117 3.76 3.12 -8.76
C ASN A 117 2.34 2.72 -8.35
N LEU A 118 1.36 3.63 -8.40
CA LEU A 118 -0.03 3.30 -8.12
C LEU A 118 -0.64 2.41 -9.20
N ALA A 119 -0.38 2.68 -10.48
CA ALA A 119 -0.78 1.83 -11.60
C ALA A 119 -0.23 0.40 -11.45
N THR A 120 1.07 0.28 -11.17
CA THR A 120 1.73 -1.01 -10.87
C THR A 120 1.08 -1.71 -9.67
N LYS A 121 0.73 -0.96 -8.61
CA LYS A 121 0.01 -1.54 -7.46
C LYS A 121 -1.37 -2.09 -7.84
N ARG A 122 -2.11 -1.47 -8.76
CA ARG A 122 -3.40 -2.02 -9.23
C ARG A 122 -3.22 -3.37 -9.93
N MET A 123 -2.15 -3.51 -10.70
CA MET A 123 -1.82 -4.78 -11.33
C MET A 123 -1.47 -5.85 -10.29
N ILE A 124 -0.64 -5.53 -9.30
CA ILE A 124 -0.30 -6.45 -8.20
C ILE A 124 -1.54 -6.81 -7.36
N GLU A 125 -2.47 -5.87 -7.17
CA GLU A 125 -3.76 -6.14 -6.50
C GLU A 125 -4.61 -7.11 -7.31
N ALA A 126 -4.66 -6.98 -8.64
CA ALA A 126 -5.34 -7.91 -9.53
C ALA A 126 -4.72 -9.31 -9.45
N GLU A 127 -3.40 -9.42 -9.58
CA GLU A 127 -2.65 -10.68 -9.44
C GLU A 127 -2.91 -11.34 -8.08
N THR A 128 -2.88 -10.56 -6.99
CA THR A 128 -3.11 -11.08 -5.64
C THR A 128 -4.56 -11.55 -5.45
N LEU A 129 -5.54 -10.83 -6.01
CA LEU A 129 -6.93 -11.27 -5.97
C LEU A 129 -7.14 -12.51 -6.83
N LYS A 130 -6.48 -12.60 -7.99
CA LYS A 130 -6.56 -13.74 -8.90
C LYS A 130 -5.96 -14.99 -8.25
N SER A 131 -4.78 -14.88 -7.63
CA SER A 131 -4.15 -16.00 -6.92
C SER A 131 -5.02 -16.52 -5.77
N GLN A 132 -5.81 -15.65 -5.15
CA GLN A 132 -6.75 -16.03 -4.09
C GLN A 132 -8.10 -16.53 -4.59
N GLY A 133 -8.34 -16.60 -5.90
CA GLY A 133 -9.65 -16.92 -6.49
C GLY A 133 -10.74 -15.89 -6.15
N LYS A 134 -10.36 -14.66 -5.79
CA LYS A 134 -11.27 -13.59 -5.34
C LYS A 134 -11.45 -12.46 -6.35
N LEU A 135 -10.75 -12.51 -7.49
CA LEU A 135 -10.91 -11.54 -8.57
C LEU A 135 -12.22 -11.82 -9.30
N ASP A 136 -13.25 -11.02 -9.01
CA ASP A 136 -14.54 -11.05 -9.70
C ASP A 136 -14.69 -9.83 -10.63
N LYS A 137 -15.71 -9.85 -11.49
CA LYS A 137 -15.97 -8.78 -12.47
C LYS A 137 -16.09 -7.38 -11.83
N ALA A 138 -16.63 -7.29 -10.61
CA ALA A 138 -16.77 -5.99 -9.94
C ALA A 138 -15.42 -5.45 -9.44
N LYS A 139 -14.54 -6.33 -8.95
CA LYS A 139 -13.18 -5.97 -8.56
C LYS A 139 -12.31 -5.66 -9.78
N GLU A 140 -12.46 -6.40 -10.88
CA GLU A 140 -11.79 -6.10 -12.15
C GLU A 140 -12.18 -4.73 -12.71
N GLU A 141 -13.48 -4.41 -12.72
CA GLU A 141 -13.98 -3.11 -13.15
C GLU A 141 -13.36 -1.98 -12.32
N ARG A 142 -13.37 -2.14 -10.99
CA ARG A 142 -12.84 -1.14 -10.07
C ARG A 142 -11.33 -0.92 -10.27
N LEU A 143 -10.57 -2.00 -10.43
CA LEU A 143 -9.13 -1.91 -10.68
C LEU A 143 -8.83 -1.28 -12.03
N SER A 144 -9.61 -1.61 -13.06
CA SER A 144 -9.47 -1.02 -14.40
C SER A 144 -9.72 0.49 -14.38
N LEU A 145 -10.75 0.95 -13.68
CA LEU A 145 -11.03 2.39 -13.53
C LEU A 145 -9.90 3.13 -12.80
N LEU A 146 -9.41 2.56 -11.68
CA LEU A 146 -8.28 3.14 -10.95
C LEU A 146 -7.01 3.18 -11.81
N LEU A 147 -6.76 2.14 -12.60
CA LEU A 147 -5.63 2.07 -13.52
C LEU A 147 -5.73 3.14 -14.63
N GLU A 148 -6.92 3.35 -15.17
CA GLU A 148 -7.18 4.41 -16.15
C GLU A 148 -6.96 5.80 -15.54
N ASP A 149 -7.40 6.02 -14.30
CA ASP A 149 -7.19 7.27 -13.57
C ASP A 149 -5.69 7.55 -13.35
N HIS A 150 -4.93 6.55 -12.90
CA HIS A 150 -3.48 6.68 -12.74
C HIS A 150 -2.77 6.87 -14.08
N THR A 151 -3.23 6.25 -15.16
CA THR A 151 -2.70 6.48 -16.52
C THR A 151 -2.93 7.92 -16.97
N LYS A 152 -4.13 8.46 -16.76
CA LYS A 152 -4.44 9.88 -17.07
C LYS A 152 -3.59 10.83 -16.24
N ALA A 153 -3.46 10.56 -14.93
CA ALA A 153 -2.65 11.37 -14.03
C ALA A 153 -1.16 11.31 -14.38
N PHE A 154 -0.65 10.13 -14.76
CA PHE A 154 0.70 9.93 -15.27
C PHE A 154 0.93 10.74 -16.54
N ASN A 155 0.04 10.62 -17.55
CA ASN A 155 0.13 11.38 -18.81
C ASN A 155 0.21 12.89 -18.54
N LYS A 156 -0.65 13.39 -17.66
CA LYS A 156 -0.66 14.79 -17.24
C LYS A 156 0.61 15.20 -16.49
N ALA A 157 1.21 14.30 -15.71
CA ALA A 157 2.43 14.59 -14.97
C ALA A 157 3.64 14.69 -15.89
N ILE A 158 3.68 13.88 -16.95
CA ILE A 158 4.75 13.96 -17.95
C ILE A 158 4.55 15.14 -18.91
N GLU A 159 3.31 15.64 -19.07
CA GLU A 159 2.97 17.08 -19.13
C GLU A 159 4.00 18.20 -19.49
N GLY A 160 4.86 18.13 -20.51
CA GLY A 160 5.80 19.22 -20.86
C GLY A 160 7.11 19.19 -20.05
N ASN A 161 7.63 18.01 -19.80
CA ASN A 161 8.87 17.78 -19.08
C ASN A 161 9.75 16.80 -19.90
N ASP A 162 10.96 17.24 -20.26
CA ASP A 162 11.82 16.59 -21.27
C ASP A 162 12.70 15.46 -20.68
N ASP A 163 12.60 15.18 -19.38
CA ASP A 163 13.41 14.18 -18.66
C ASP A 163 12.56 13.09 -17.98
N ASP A 164 11.55 12.62 -18.72
CA ASP A 164 10.56 11.63 -18.25
C ASP A 164 10.69 10.25 -18.92
N ASP A 165 11.67 10.07 -19.80
CA ASP A 165 11.94 8.83 -20.55
C ASP A 165 11.99 7.60 -19.65
N ASP A 166 12.70 7.70 -18.52
CA ASP A 166 12.81 6.61 -17.56
C ASP A 166 11.48 6.32 -16.87
N ALA A 167 10.70 7.37 -16.56
CA ALA A 167 9.38 7.19 -15.97
C ALA A 167 8.42 6.51 -16.96
N ILE A 168 8.50 6.88 -18.25
CA ILE A 168 7.68 6.31 -19.32
C ILE A 168 8.04 4.85 -19.57
N THR A 169 9.33 4.55 -19.78
CA THR A 169 9.78 3.16 -20.00
C THR A 169 9.49 2.27 -18.78
N ASN A 170 9.65 2.78 -17.56
CA ASN A 170 9.28 2.04 -16.34
C ASN A 170 7.76 1.79 -16.26
N PHE A 171 6.94 2.78 -16.61
CA PHE A 171 5.48 2.65 -16.62
C PHE A 171 5.02 1.58 -17.60
N GLN A 172 5.49 1.67 -18.85
CA GLN A 172 5.18 0.70 -19.90
C GLN A 172 5.63 -0.72 -19.52
N ALA A 173 6.89 -0.86 -19.12
CA ALA A 173 7.47 -2.13 -18.72
C ALA A 173 6.70 -2.77 -17.56
N GLY A 174 6.37 -1.98 -16.54
CA GLY A 174 5.61 -2.45 -15.37
C GLY A 174 4.22 -2.95 -15.75
N LEU A 175 3.46 -2.17 -16.53
CA LEU A 175 2.11 -2.55 -16.94
C LEU A 175 2.10 -3.77 -17.85
N ASN A 176 2.96 -3.83 -18.85
CA ASN A 176 3.01 -4.96 -19.77
C ASN A 176 3.48 -6.24 -19.08
N ALA A 177 4.50 -6.16 -18.21
CA ALA A 177 4.99 -7.30 -17.46
C ALA A 177 3.90 -7.89 -16.54
N HIS A 178 3.23 -7.05 -15.76
CA HIS A 178 2.18 -7.53 -14.86
C HIS A 178 0.92 -7.98 -15.61
N ALA A 179 0.59 -7.39 -16.77
CA ALA A 179 -0.48 -7.88 -17.62
C ALA A 179 -0.20 -9.31 -18.12
N ARG A 180 1.06 -9.60 -18.51
CA ARG A 180 1.51 -10.94 -18.90
C ARG A 180 1.49 -11.92 -17.74
N VAL A 181 1.88 -11.51 -16.52
CA VAL A 181 1.76 -12.37 -15.32
C VAL A 181 0.29 -12.75 -15.09
N LEU A 182 -0.61 -11.78 -15.14
CA LEU A 182 -2.05 -12.01 -14.93
C LEU A 182 -2.65 -12.93 -16.01
N GLU A 183 -2.19 -12.85 -17.25
CA GLU A 183 -2.59 -13.76 -18.33
C GLU A 183 -2.08 -15.17 -18.14
N LEU A 184 -0.81 -15.33 -17.78
CA LEU A 184 -0.23 -16.63 -17.43
C LEU A 184 -1.05 -17.31 -16.32
N MET A 185 -1.57 -16.53 -15.36
CA MET A 185 -2.46 -17.05 -14.32
C MET A 185 -3.83 -17.47 -14.86
N ASN A 186 -4.39 -16.76 -15.85
CA ASN A 186 -5.67 -17.11 -16.46
C ASN A 186 -5.60 -18.37 -17.33
N GLU A 187 -4.51 -18.56 -18.08
CA GLU A 187 -4.32 -19.74 -18.94
C GLU A 187 -4.33 -21.06 -18.16
N ARG A 188 -4.06 -21.01 -16.85
CA ARG A 188 -4.11 -22.18 -15.95
C ARG A 188 -5.52 -22.58 -15.54
N ASP A 189 -6.40 -21.60 -15.32
CA ASP A 189 -7.77 -21.85 -14.83
C ASP A 189 -8.67 -22.48 -15.91
N ASP A 190 -8.26 -22.41 -17.18
CA ASP A 190 -8.98 -22.92 -18.37
C ASP A 190 -9.07 -24.46 -18.45
N LYS A 191 -8.64 -25.21 -17.42
CA LYS A 191 -9.01 -26.63 -17.23
C LYS A 191 -10.42 -26.83 -16.66
N SER A 192 -11.12 -25.74 -16.31
CA SER A 192 -12.52 -25.75 -15.87
C SER A 192 -13.34 -24.63 -16.51
N GLU A 193 -14.15 -24.99 -17.51
CA GLU A 193 -15.24 -24.27 -18.17
C GLU A 193 -15.29 -22.71 -18.16
N LYS A 194 -15.15 -22.13 -19.37
CA LYS A 194 -15.78 -20.87 -19.84
C LYS A 194 -15.63 -19.64 -18.93
N GLN A 195 -14.41 -19.28 -18.54
CA GLN A 195 -14.13 -17.88 -18.21
C GLN A 195 -13.56 -17.15 -19.45
N GLU A 196 -13.95 -15.88 -19.61
CA GLU A 196 -13.42 -15.00 -20.66
C GLU A 196 -11.89 -14.99 -20.57
N LYS A 197 -11.21 -15.45 -21.64
CA LYS A 197 -9.74 -15.45 -21.76
C LYS A 197 -9.09 -14.08 -21.54
N ASN A 198 -9.87 -13.01 -21.67
CA ASN A 198 -9.36 -11.64 -21.59
C ASN A 198 -9.75 -11.02 -20.26
N ASN A 199 -8.75 -10.77 -19.41
CA ASN A 199 -8.93 -9.97 -18.21
C ASN A 199 -8.94 -8.49 -18.58
N LYS A 200 -10.06 -7.81 -18.28
CA LYS A 200 -10.23 -6.37 -18.54
C LYS A 200 -9.08 -5.52 -17.96
N VAL A 201 -8.51 -5.93 -16.82
CA VAL A 201 -7.40 -5.23 -16.19
C VAL A 201 -6.13 -5.33 -17.06
N SER A 202 -5.80 -6.49 -17.61
CA SER A 202 -4.66 -6.67 -18.53
C SER A 202 -4.83 -5.84 -19.79
N ASP A 203 -6.03 -5.84 -20.39
CA ASP A 203 -6.33 -5.05 -21.58
C ASP A 203 -6.20 -3.53 -21.31
N THR A 204 -6.71 -3.09 -20.15
CA THR A 204 -6.60 -1.68 -19.72
C THR A 204 -5.14 -1.28 -19.48
N ALA A 205 -4.33 -2.18 -18.92
CA ALA A 205 -2.92 -1.94 -18.68
C ALA A 205 -2.13 -1.73 -19.98
N ARG A 206 -2.36 -2.60 -20.98
CA ARG A 206 -1.72 -2.46 -22.30
C ARG A 206 -2.18 -1.21 -23.03
N ALA A 207 -3.49 -0.97 -23.06
CA ALA A 207 -4.03 0.26 -23.66
C ALA A 207 -3.45 1.51 -22.99
N GLY A 208 -3.23 1.47 -21.68
CA GLY A 208 -2.55 2.54 -20.95
C GLY A 208 -1.09 2.71 -21.35
N ALA A 209 -0.33 1.62 -21.43
CA ALA A 209 1.07 1.64 -21.87
C ALA A 209 1.24 2.18 -23.31
N ASP A 210 0.39 1.70 -24.23
CA ASP A 210 0.36 2.15 -25.63
C ASP A 210 -0.01 3.62 -25.73
N LYS A 211 -1.03 4.06 -24.98
CA LYS A 211 -1.41 5.48 -24.95
C LYS A 211 -0.26 6.39 -24.52
N ILE A 212 0.52 5.99 -23.50
CA ILE A 212 1.69 6.76 -23.08
C ILE A 212 2.79 6.76 -24.15
N LYS A 213 2.99 5.62 -24.84
CA LYS A 213 3.92 5.52 -25.97
C LYS A 213 3.55 6.50 -27.08
N ASP A 214 2.28 6.56 -27.44
CA ASP A 214 1.77 7.42 -28.50
C ASP A 214 1.89 8.91 -28.10
N THR A 215 1.54 9.28 -26.87
CA THR A 215 1.75 10.65 -26.36
C THR A 215 3.22 11.08 -26.46
N LEU A 216 4.15 10.18 -26.16
CA LEU A 216 5.59 10.47 -26.27
C LEU A 216 6.01 10.72 -27.72
N LYS A 217 5.53 9.90 -28.66
CA LYS A 217 5.78 10.10 -30.09
C LYS A 217 5.25 11.43 -30.59
N GLU A 218 4.00 11.77 -30.25
CA GLU A 218 3.37 13.04 -30.63
C GLU A 218 4.11 14.27 -30.07
N ARG A 219 4.68 14.17 -28.87
CA ARG A 219 5.48 15.26 -28.29
C ARG A 219 6.77 15.51 -29.04
N GLU A 220 7.51 14.45 -29.26
CA GLU A 220 8.84 14.48 -29.84
C GLU A 220 8.80 14.83 -31.34
N ASP A 221 7.65 14.68 -32.00
CA ASP A 221 7.41 15.28 -33.32
C ASP A 221 7.58 16.82 -33.31
N ASN A 222 7.41 17.47 -32.16
CA ASN A 222 7.49 18.92 -32.00
C ASN A 222 8.84 19.44 -31.49
N ASN A 223 9.77 18.58 -31.05
CA ASN A 223 11.06 18.98 -30.48
C ASN A 223 12.22 18.42 -31.33
N LYS A 224 13.06 19.30 -31.90
CA LYS A 224 13.98 18.95 -33.01
C LYS A 224 15.43 18.68 -32.65
N GLU A 225 15.81 18.74 -31.37
CA GLU A 225 17.21 18.61 -30.97
C GLU A 225 17.42 17.36 -30.11
N LYS A 226 18.09 16.34 -30.67
CA LYS A 226 18.64 15.23 -29.90
C LYS A 226 20.12 15.09 -30.13
N ASN A 227 20.85 14.92 -29.03
CA ASN A 227 22.29 14.71 -29.01
C ASN A 227 22.58 13.22 -29.16
N GLU A 228 23.40 12.87 -30.16
CA GLU A 228 23.96 11.51 -30.37
C GLU A 228 24.59 10.96 -29.08
N ASP A 229 25.25 11.81 -28.28
CA ASP A 229 25.85 11.44 -26.98
C ASP A 229 24.83 10.84 -25.98
N LYS A 230 23.58 11.32 -25.97
CA LYS A 230 22.53 10.80 -25.07
C LYS A 230 22.05 9.41 -25.51
N ASN A 231 22.05 9.14 -26.82
CA ASN A 231 21.68 7.83 -27.36
C ASN A 231 22.73 6.78 -26.98
N GLU A 232 24.02 7.09 -27.07
CA GLU A 232 25.09 6.15 -26.72
C GLU A 232 25.10 5.77 -25.23
N GLU A 233 24.93 6.73 -24.33
CA GLU A 233 24.79 6.44 -22.90
C GLU A 233 23.59 5.52 -22.63
N ARG A 234 22.47 5.78 -23.32
CA ARG A 234 21.24 5.01 -23.16
C ARG A 234 21.34 3.61 -23.77
N LYS A 235 22.04 3.42 -24.89
CA LYS A 235 22.38 2.09 -25.44
C LYS A 235 23.17 1.27 -24.45
N LYS A 236 24.17 1.87 -23.80
CA LYS A 236 24.95 1.19 -22.76
C LYS A 236 24.04 0.75 -21.59
N HIS A 237 23.19 1.65 -21.10
CA HIS A 237 22.23 1.34 -20.04
C HIS A 237 21.28 0.20 -20.41
N VAL A 238 20.75 0.19 -21.65
CA VAL A 238 19.89 -0.90 -22.14
C VAL A 238 20.64 -2.24 -22.17
N ARG A 239 21.88 -2.26 -22.68
CA ARG A 239 22.72 -3.48 -22.66
C ARG A 239 22.96 -3.98 -21.25
N GLU A 240 23.19 -3.08 -20.28
CA GLU A 240 23.33 -3.44 -18.86
C GLU A 240 22.06 -4.09 -18.29
N ILE A 241 20.87 -3.61 -18.64
CA ILE A 241 19.59 -4.21 -18.22
C ILE A 241 19.40 -5.59 -18.86
N ILE A 242 19.66 -5.72 -20.16
CA ILE A 242 19.57 -7.00 -20.88
C ILE A 242 20.52 -8.02 -20.24
N ASP A 243 21.80 -7.68 -20.08
CA ASP A 243 22.80 -8.55 -19.47
C ASP A 243 22.45 -8.91 -18.02
N GLY A 244 21.92 -7.96 -17.25
CA GLY A 244 21.44 -8.18 -15.89
C GLY A 244 20.33 -9.23 -15.84
N THR A 245 19.37 -9.11 -16.75
CA THR A 245 18.22 -10.02 -16.85
C THR A 245 18.64 -11.41 -17.34
N VAL A 246 19.55 -11.49 -18.30
CA VAL A 246 20.12 -12.76 -18.78
C VAL A 246 20.83 -13.50 -17.64
N ARG A 247 21.64 -12.81 -16.83
CA ARG A 247 22.29 -13.43 -15.66
C ARG A 247 21.28 -13.94 -14.64
N GLU A 248 20.18 -13.22 -14.41
CA GLU A 248 19.10 -13.67 -13.53
C GLU A 248 18.41 -14.91 -14.09
N LEU A 249 18.20 -14.97 -15.40
CA LEU A 249 17.62 -16.10 -16.11
C LEU A 249 18.49 -17.36 -16.02
N ASP A 250 19.81 -17.21 -16.20
CA ASP A 250 20.77 -18.30 -16.05
C ASP A 250 20.75 -18.90 -14.64
N ASN A 251 20.57 -18.07 -13.61
CA ASN A 251 20.45 -18.53 -12.22
C ASN A 251 19.17 -19.35 -11.97
N HIS A 252 18.15 -19.20 -12.81
CA HIS A 252 16.87 -19.89 -12.69
C HIS A 252 16.70 -21.06 -13.68
N THR A 253 17.64 -21.22 -14.61
CA THR A 253 17.65 -22.31 -15.58
C THR A 253 18.36 -23.52 -14.97
N SER A 254 17.59 -24.48 -14.48
CA SER A 254 18.10 -25.75 -13.94
C SER A 254 17.58 -26.94 -14.77
N VAL A 255 18.18 -28.12 -14.62
CA VAL A 255 17.85 -29.31 -15.44
C VAL A 255 16.43 -29.84 -15.15
N ASP A 256 15.81 -29.45 -14.03
CA ASP A 256 14.48 -29.90 -13.60
C ASP A 256 13.58 -28.72 -13.20
N VAL A 257 13.16 -27.94 -14.19
CA VAL A 257 12.22 -26.82 -13.98
C VAL A 257 10.80 -27.28 -14.26
N SER A 258 9.87 -26.97 -13.34
CA SER A 258 8.44 -27.23 -13.57
C SER A 258 7.96 -26.55 -14.87
N PRO A 259 7.00 -27.15 -15.63
CA PRO A 259 6.51 -26.59 -16.89
C PRO A 259 6.13 -25.10 -16.82
N ASP A 260 5.49 -24.69 -15.73
CA ASP A 260 5.11 -23.29 -15.47
C ASP A 260 6.30 -22.32 -15.43
N ARG A 261 7.41 -22.76 -14.81
CA ARG A 261 8.63 -21.95 -14.75
C ARG A 261 9.33 -21.92 -16.10
N GLN A 262 9.26 -23.02 -16.85
CA GLN A 262 9.75 -23.03 -18.23
C GLN A 262 8.98 -22.03 -19.09
N THR A 263 7.65 -21.96 -18.96
CA THR A 263 6.84 -20.95 -19.66
C THR A 263 7.26 -19.52 -19.28
N ILE A 264 7.58 -19.25 -18.01
CA ILE A 264 8.08 -17.94 -17.59
C ILE A 264 9.44 -17.66 -18.25
N ILE A 265 10.37 -18.62 -18.19
CA ILE A 265 11.71 -18.50 -18.78
C ILE A 265 11.63 -18.25 -20.29
N ASP A 266 10.82 -19.02 -21.01
CA ASP A 266 10.64 -18.91 -22.46
C ASP A 266 10.05 -17.55 -22.86
N ASN A 267 9.05 -17.06 -22.11
CA ASN A 267 8.47 -15.73 -22.36
C ASN A 267 9.46 -14.60 -22.02
N THR A 268 10.27 -14.75 -20.97
CA THR A 268 11.36 -13.81 -20.67
C THR A 268 12.38 -13.79 -21.80
N HIS A 269 12.82 -14.95 -22.31
CA HIS A 269 13.72 -15.04 -23.46
C HIS A 269 13.14 -14.32 -24.68
N LYS A 270 11.89 -14.62 -25.05
CA LYS A 270 11.20 -13.96 -26.17
C LYS A 270 11.18 -12.43 -26.02
N THR A 271 10.94 -11.93 -24.81
CA THR A 271 10.92 -10.49 -24.55
C THR A 271 12.31 -9.86 -24.63
N LEU A 272 13.35 -10.58 -24.21
CA LEU A 272 14.74 -10.15 -24.40
C LEU A 272 15.17 -10.17 -25.88
N GLU A 273 14.66 -11.10 -26.68
CA GLU A 273 14.86 -11.09 -28.13
C GLU A 273 14.20 -9.86 -28.78
N GLU A 274 12.99 -9.50 -28.35
CA GLU A 274 12.32 -8.26 -28.78
C GLU A 274 13.13 -7.02 -28.40
N ALA A 275 13.67 -6.96 -27.17
CA ALA A 275 14.54 -5.88 -26.73
C ALA A 275 15.80 -5.78 -27.60
N ASN A 276 16.51 -6.88 -27.83
CA ASN A 276 17.71 -6.90 -28.67
C ASN A 276 17.40 -6.52 -30.13
N ARG A 277 16.24 -6.92 -30.66
CA ARG A 277 15.79 -6.50 -31.99
C ARG A 277 15.65 -4.99 -32.06
N TYR A 278 14.96 -4.37 -31.09
CA TYR A 278 14.82 -2.92 -31.07
C TYR A 278 16.15 -2.19 -30.87
N LEU A 279 17.07 -2.73 -30.07
CA LEU A 279 18.42 -2.17 -29.92
C LEU A 279 19.19 -2.18 -31.25
N LYS A 280 19.08 -3.28 -32.00
CA LYS A 280 19.67 -3.40 -33.34
C LYS A 280 19.02 -2.42 -34.34
N GLU A 281 17.70 -2.31 -34.32
CA GLU A 281 16.98 -1.32 -35.14
C GLU A 281 17.40 0.11 -34.79
N ALA A 282 17.64 0.42 -33.51
CA ALA A 282 18.16 1.73 -33.10
C ALA A 282 19.54 2.02 -33.70
N ASP A 283 20.47 1.05 -33.64
CA ASP A 283 21.79 1.17 -34.26
C ASP A 283 21.69 1.38 -35.79
N GLU A 284 20.79 0.65 -36.46
CA GLU A 284 20.54 0.78 -37.90
C GLU A 284 19.98 2.16 -38.30
N GLU A 285 19.11 2.75 -37.48
CA GLU A 285 18.56 4.09 -37.74
C GLU A 285 19.57 5.21 -37.45
N ASP A 286 20.42 5.04 -36.42
CA ASP A 286 21.55 5.96 -36.17
C ASP A 286 22.53 5.94 -37.34
N GLU A 287 22.86 4.76 -37.90
CA GLU A 287 23.71 4.63 -39.10
C GLU A 287 23.12 5.32 -40.34
N LYS A 288 21.79 5.39 -40.44
CA LYS A 288 21.07 6.13 -41.50
C LYS A 288 21.02 7.63 -41.24
N GLY A 289 21.41 8.09 -40.06
CA GLY A 289 21.29 9.47 -39.61
C GLY A 289 19.88 9.86 -39.14
N ASP A 290 18.97 8.89 -38.91
CA ASP A 290 17.67 9.14 -38.31
C ASP A 290 17.74 8.99 -36.78
N ALA A 291 18.41 9.95 -36.14
CA ALA A 291 18.61 9.97 -34.68
C ALA A 291 17.29 9.97 -33.89
N LYS A 292 16.19 10.39 -34.52
CA LYS A 292 14.86 10.43 -33.91
C LYS A 292 14.24 9.04 -33.86
N GLU A 293 14.19 8.34 -35.00
CA GLU A 293 13.68 6.97 -35.02
C GLU A 293 14.57 6.06 -34.17
N ALA A 294 15.90 6.22 -34.26
CA ALA A 294 16.85 5.50 -33.41
C ALA A 294 16.55 5.66 -31.92
N TYR A 295 16.28 6.88 -31.47
CA TYR A 295 15.91 7.15 -30.09
C TYR A 295 14.61 6.43 -29.67
N PHE A 296 13.57 6.41 -30.51
CA PHE A 296 12.34 5.70 -30.17
C PHE A 296 12.52 4.19 -30.14
N ARG A 297 13.32 3.63 -31.07
CA ARG A 297 13.70 2.22 -31.04
C ARG A 297 14.48 1.89 -29.78
N LEU A 298 15.32 2.81 -29.31
CA LEU A 298 16.05 2.63 -28.07
C LEU A 298 15.13 2.67 -26.83
N LEU A 299 14.11 3.52 -26.81
CA LEU A 299 13.08 3.51 -25.77
C LEU A 299 12.28 2.21 -25.76
N ASP A 300 11.89 1.72 -26.95
CA ASP A 300 11.20 0.45 -27.10
C ASP A 300 12.05 -0.72 -26.59
N SER A 301 13.35 -0.71 -26.93
CA SER A 301 14.31 -1.68 -26.41
C SER A 301 14.42 -1.64 -24.90
N GLU A 302 14.52 -0.45 -24.30
CA GLU A 302 14.62 -0.32 -22.84
C GLU A 302 13.37 -0.79 -22.13
N SER A 303 12.20 -0.41 -22.65
CA SER A 303 10.90 -0.82 -22.13
C SER A 303 10.77 -2.35 -22.14
N SER A 304 11.08 -3.00 -23.27
CA SER A 304 11.07 -4.47 -23.38
C SER A 304 12.10 -5.14 -22.46
N ALA A 305 13.31 -4.59 -22.33
CA ALA A 305 14.34 -5.15 -21.45
C ALA A 305 13.91 -5.11 -19.97
N LYS A 306 13.35 -3.98 -19.51
CA LYS A 306 12.79 -3.84 -18.17
C LYS A 306 11.59 -4.76 -17.97
N GLU A 307 10.73 -4.87 -18.97
CA GLU A 307 9.55 -5.74 -18.94
C GLU A 307 9.96 -7.20 -18.70
N ALA A 308 10.98 -7.67 -19.42
CA ALA A 308 11.50 -9.03 -19.27
C ALA A 308 11.96 -9.31 -17.82
N GLY A 309 12.70 -8.37 -17.21
CA GLY A 309 13.15 -8.49 -15.82
C GLY A 309 12.00 -8.46 -14.81
N ILE A 310 11.03 -7.55 -14.98
CA ILE A 310 9.86 -7.47 -14.09
C ILE A 310 9.01 -8.73 -14.21
N PHE A 311 8.79 -9.23 -15.42
CA PHE A 311 8.01 -10.44 -15.68
C PHE A 311 8.69 -11.68 -15.08
N LEU A 312 10.00 -11.85 -15.28
CA LEU A 312 10.78 -12.94 -14.68
C LEU A 312 10.61 -12.95 -13.16
N LYS A 313 10.89 -11.81 -12.51
CA LYS A 313 10.84 -11.68 -11.06
C LYS A 313 9.44 -11.89 -10.49
N SER A 314 8.44 -11.26 -11.10
CA SER A 314 7.05 -11.31 -10.61
C SER A 314 6.43 -12.69 -10.86
N GLY A 315 6.66 -13.27 -12.04
CA GLY A 315 6.20 -14.61 -12.39
C GLY A 315 6.79 -15.68 -11.48
N LEU A 316 8.11 -15.63 -11.20
CA LEU A 316 8.76 -16.57 -10.29
C LEU A 316 8.27 -16.42 -8.84
N LYS A 317 8.15 -15.18 -8.35
CA LYS A 317 7.65 -14.88 -6.99
C LYS A 317 6.22 -15.37 -6.79
N PHE A 318 5.38 -15.33 -7.82
CA PHE A 318 4.05 -15.92 -7.77
C PHE A 318 4.13 -17.44 -7.58
N LYS A 319 4.99 -18.13 -8.34
CA LYS A 319 5.12 -19.59 -8.22
C LYS A 319 5.70 -20.05 -6.88
N ASP A 320 6.60 -19.27 -6.28
CA ASP A 320 7.13 -19.59 -4.94
C ASP A 320 6.02 -19.52 -3.88
N ARG A 321 5.16 -18.51 -3.94
CA ARG A 321 4.03 -18.35 -3.00
C ARG A 321 2.99 -19.47 -3.13
N GLU A 322 2.69 -19.90 -4.35
CA GLU A 322 1.78 -21.02 -4.63
C GLU A 322 2.27 -22.31 -3.95
N LYS A 323 3.56 -22.66 -4.12
CA LYS A 323 4.16 -23.85 -3.49
C LYS A 323 4.12 -23.80 -1.95
N GLU A 324 4.24 -22.62 -1.36
CA GLU A 324 4.13 -22.46 0.09
C GLU A 324 2.69 -22.61 0.60
N GLU A 325 1.70 -22.17 -0.19
CA GLU A 325 0.28 -22.33 0.15
C GLU A 325 -0.18 -23.78 0.02
N GLU A 326 0.23 -24.50 -1.04
CA GLU A 326 -0.04 -25.94 -1.21
C GLU A 326 0.49 -26.76 -0.01
N LYS A 327 1.76 -26.57 0.36
CA LYS A 327 2.36 -27.25 1.53
C LYS A 327 1.64 -26.97 2.84
N ARG A 328 1.19 -25.72 3.06
CA ARG A 328 0.44 -25.36 4.27
C ARG A 328 -0.91 -26.04 4.36
N ASN A 329 -1.58 -26.25 3.22
CA ASN A 329 -2.87 -26.92 3.17
C ASN A 329 -2.72 -28.43 3.38
N GLU A 330 -1.70 -29.07 2.79
CA GLU A 330 -1.36 -30.48 3.04
C GLU A 330 -1.04 -30.74 4.53
N ASP A 331 -0.25 -29.87 5.17
CA ASP A 331 0.08 -29.96 6.60
C ASP A 331 -1.13 -29.76 7.54
N GLN A 332 -2.22 -29.15 7.05
CA GLN A 332 -3.48 -28.97 7.78
C GLN A 332 -4.41 -30.17 7.62
N GLU A 333 -4.49 -30.76 6.43
CA GLU A 333 -5.28 -31.98 6.18
C GLU A 333 -4.68 -33.22 6.88
N GLU A 334 -3.37 -33.27 7.13
CA GLU A 334 -2.74 -34.39 7.86
C GLU A 334 -2.93 -34.32 9.40
N LYS A 335 -3.51 -33.22 9.91
CA LYS A 335 -3.74 -33.00 11.36
C LYS A 335 -5.21 -33.14 11.79
N ASP A 336 -6.12 -33.24 10.83
CA ASP A 336 -7.55 -33.54 11.05
C ASP A 336 -7.85 -35.01 10.71
#